data_AF-A0A1W9GX61-F1
#
_entry.id   AF-A0A1W9GX61-F1
#
_cell.length_a   1.000
_cell.length_b   1.000
_cell.length_c   1.000
_cell.angle_alpha   90.00
_cell.angle_beta   90.00
_cell.angle_gamma   90.00
#
_symmetry.space_group_name_H-M   'P 1'
#
loop_
_entity.id
_entity.type
_entity.pdbx_description
1 polymer ?
#
loop_
_entity_poly.entity_id
_entity_poly.type
_entity_poly.pdbx_seq_one_letter_code
_entity_poly.pdbx_strand_id
1 'polypeptide(L)'
;MIDAYDWRGGREALLRFGPPGAPVVMLLLPLFEEHNRVRALGVGLLRALAARGIAGALPELPGQGESLVPTELLASSDLRAAAASAAARLGRPHVATIRGGALLDAEVAAAGRWRLSPQRGADLARELRRLRAQGDGVTVAGNAMSNAQLAAFEAADWAGGRIVRLDGDPAPADRVIAGPALWRRAEPGNDPALIEALGDDIAHWIATCAA
;
A
#
# COMPACT_ATOMS: atom_id res chain seq x y z
N MET A 1 -7.18 8.91 -14.72
CA MET A 1 -8.66 8.90 -14.60
C MET A 1 -8.98 8.57 -13.15
N ILE A 2 -10.05 9.14 -12.60
CA ILE A 2 -10.58 8.72 -11.29
C ILE A 2 -11.79 7.84 -11.58
N ASP A 3 -11.72 6.57 -11.18
CA ASP A 3 -12.82 5.61 -11.17
C ASP A 3 -13.26 5.40 -9.71
N ALA A 4 -14.16 4.46 -9.47
CA ALA A 4 -14.57 4.06 -8.13
C ALA A 4 -14.69 2.54 -8.00
N TYR A 5 -14.68 2.06 -6.76
CA TYR A 5 -15.04 0.69 -6.41
C TYR A 5 -16.02 0.67 -5.25
N ASP A 6 -16.91 -0.31 -5.27
CA ASP A 6 -17.89 -0.54 -4.19
C ASP A 6 -17.32 -1.56 -3.21
N TRP A 7 -17.53 -1.31 -1.92
CA TRP A 7 -17.19 -2.22 -0.82
C TRP A 7 -18.37 -2.26 0.16
N ARG A 8 -18.32 -3.16 1.15
CA ARG A 8 -19.47 -3.40 2.05
C ARG A 8 -19.99 -2.13 2.74
N GLY A 9 -19.11 -1.19 3.08
CA GLY A 9 -19.47 0.04 3.78
C GLY A 9 -19.65 1.27 2.88
N GLY A 10 -19.58 1.15 1.55
CA GLY A 10 -19.82 2.28 0.66
C GLY A 10 -19.05 2.21 -0.66
N ARG A 11 -18.70 3.38 -1.17
CA ARG A 11 -17.97 3.57 -2.42
C ARG A 11 -16.73 4.41 -2.17
N GLU A 12 -15.62 3.99 -2.73
CA GLU A 12 -14.33 4.67 -2.59
C GLU A 12 -13.68 4.95 -3.95
N ALA A 13 -12.76 5.92 -3.96
CA ALA A 13 -12.06 6.33 -5.17
C ALA A 13 -10.99 5.31 -5.61
N LEU A 14 -10.83 5.18 -6.92
CA LEU A 14 -9.79 4.36 -7.54
C LEU A 14 -9.06 5.18 -8.60
N LEU A 15 -7.83 5.61 -8.30
CA LEU A 15 -7.01 6.32 -9.28
C LEU A 15 -6.49 5.33 -10.33
N ARG A 16 -6.69 5.64 -11.61
CA ARG A 16 -6.32 4.81 -12.76
C ARG A 16 -5.30 5.50 -13.65
N PHE A 17 -4.27 4.74 -14.04
CA PHE A 17 -3.14 5.16 -14.85
C PHE A 17 -2.88 4.17 -15.99
N GLY A 18 -2.28 4.64 -17.08
CA GLY A 18 -1.84 3.80 -18.19
C GLY A 18 -2.95 3.35 -19.15
N PRO A 19 -2.59 2.59 -20.20
CA PRO A 19 -3.50 2.22 -21.26
C PRO A 19 -4.53 1.16 -20.81
N PRO A 20 -5.77 1.20 -21.35
CA PRO A 20 -6.75 0.15 -21.11
C PRO A 20 -6.27 -1.19 -21.69
N GLY A 21 -6.60 -2.30 -21.01
CA GLY A 21 -6.26 -3.65 -21.48
C GLY A 21 -4.83 -4.12 -21.19
N ALA A 22 -3.93 -3.25 -20.72
CA ALA A 22 -2.61 -3.65 -20.25
C ALA A 22 -2.67 -4.40 -18.90
N PRO A 23 -1.64 -5.21 -18.56
CA PRO A 23 -1.47 -5.74 -17.21
C PRO A 23 -1.60 -4.64 -16.17
N VAL A 24 -2.36 -4.91 -15.10
CA VAL A 24 -2.66 -3.93 -14.06
C VAL A 24 -1.83 -4.19 -12.81
N VAL A 25 -1.13 -3.17 -12.33
CA VAL A 25 -0.57 -3.11 -10.97
C VAL A 25 -1.53 -2.35 -10.07
N MET A 26 -2.04 -3.01 -9.04
CA MET A 26 -2.72 -2.36 -7.92
C MET A 26 -1.72 -2.09 -6.80
N LEU A 27 -1.51 -0.81 -6.46
CA LEU A 27 -0.58 -0.39 -5.41
C LEU A 27 -1.33 -0.14 -4.11
N LEU A 28 -0.99 -0.89 -3.06
CA LEU A 28 -1.46 -0.63 -1.70
C LEU A 28 -0.38 0.13 -0.92
N LEU A 29 -0.72 1.36 -0.57
CA LEU A 29 0.13 2.22 0.25
C LEU A 29 0.14 1.77 1.71
N PRO A 30 1.08 2.27 2.53
CA PRO A 30 1.06 2.09 3.97
C PRO A 30 -0.21 2.72 4.57
N LEU A 31 -0.41 2.50 5.87
CA LEU A 31 -1.55 3.03 6.62
C LEU A 31 -1.19 4.35 7.31
N PHE A 32 -2.20 5.18 7.56
CA PHE A 32 -2.13 6.41 8.38
C PHE A 32 -1.09 7.41 7.84
N GLU A 33 -0.27 8.02 8.69
CA GLU A 33 0.71 9.05 8.26
C GLU A 33 1.70 8.55 7.21
N GLU A 34 2.09 7.28 7.26
CA GLU A 34 2.96 6.73 6.23
C GLU A 34 2.28 6.81 4.85
N HIS A 35 0.94 6.61 4.76
CA HIS A 35 0.17 6.82 3.54
C HIS A 35 0.42 8.21 2.95
N ASN A 36 0.19 9.24 3.76
CA ASN A 36 0.30 10.64 3.36
C ASN A 36 1.72 10.97 2.88
N ARG A 37 2.73 10.46 3.58
CA ARG A 37 4.13 10.71 3.25
C ARG A 37 4.58 10.10 1.93
N VAL A 38 4.05 8.93 1.59
CA VAL A 38 4.45 8.19 0.37
C VAL A 38 3.46 8.31 -0.79
N ARG A 39 2.34 9.03 -0.62
CA ARG A 39 1.32 9.12 -1.67
C ARG A 39 1.88 9.68 -2.98
N ALA A 40 2.73 10.70 -2.90
CA ALA A 40 3.40 11.28 -4.07
C ALA A 40 4.32 10.26 -4.77
N LEU A 41 5.11 9.50 -4.00
CA LEU A 41 5.93 8.39 -4.52
C LEU A 41 5.05 7.35 -5.23
N GLY A 42 3.94 6.93 -4.62
CA GLY A 42 3.04 5.93 -5.19
C GLY A 42 2.39 6.39 -6.50
N VAL A 43 1.90 7.64 -6.56
CA VAL A 43 1.37 8.23 -7.79
C VAL A 43 2.46 8.34 -8.87
N GLY A 44 3.67 8.76 -8.49
CA GLY A 44 4.81 8.83 -9.40
C GLY A 44 5.17 7.47 -9.99
N LEU A 45 5.22 6.44 -9.14
CA LEU A 45 5.46 5.05 -9.54
C LEU A 45 4.42 4.55 -10.53
N LEU A 46 3.12 4.76 -10.28
CA LEU A 46 2.07 4.33 -11.19
C LEU A 46 2.10 5.07 -12.53
N ARG A 47 2.54 6.33 -12.55
CA ARG A 47 2.79 7.08 -13.80
C ARG A 47 4.00 6.53 -14.56
N ALA A 48 5.08 6.19 -13.85
CA ALA A 48 6.27 5.58 -14.44
C ALA A 48 5.97 4.19 -15.05
N LEU A 49 5.11 3.39 -14.38
CA LEU A 49 4.60 2.13 -14.94
C LEU A 49 3.72 2.34 -16.17
N ALA A 50 2.85 3.36 -16.14
CA ALA A 50 2.04 3.73 -17.32
C ALA A 50 2.90 4.08 -18.53
N ALA A 51 4.02 4.78 -18.33
CA ALA A 51 4.98 5.08 -19.40
C ALA A 51 5.67 3.82 -19.96
N ARG A 52 5.72 2.73 -19.18
CA ARG A 52 6.22 1.41 -19.57
C ARG A 52 5.13 0.49 -20.15
N GLY A 53 3.93 1.02 -20.43
CA GLY A 53 2.82 0.26 -20.98
C GLY A 53 2.09 -0.63 -19.95
N ILE A 54 2.33 -0.44 -18.66
CA ILE A 54 1.68 -1.19 -17.56
C ILE A 54 0.61 -0.30 -16.93
N ALA A 55 -0.62 -0.78 -16.82
CA ALA A 55 -1.70 -0.03 -16.20
C ALA A 55 -1.52 0.02 -14.66
N GLY A 56 -1.93 1.13 -14.06
CA GLY A 56 -1.82 1.37 -12.62
C GLY A 56 -3.17 1.60 -11.96
N ALA A 57 -3.33 1.11 -10.72
CA ALA A 57 -4.46 1.38 -9.85
C ALA A 57 -3.96 1.74 -8.45
N LEU A 58 -4.50 2.83 -7.87
CA LEU A 58 -4.32 3.18 -6.46
C LEU A 58 -5.71 3.34 -5.83
N PRO A 59 -6.18 2.33 -5.06
CA PRO A 59 -7.40 2.47 -4.29
C PRO A 59 -7.17 3.38 -3.09
N GLU A 60 -8.06 4.35 -2.90
CA GLU A 60 -8.17 5.10 -1.64
C GLU A 60 -8.99 4.25 -0.67
N LEU A 61 -8.33 3.56 0.26
CA LEU A 61 -9.02 2.64 1.17
C LEU A 61 -9.93 3.40 2.15
N PRO A 62 -10.99 2.75 2.70
CA PRO A 62 -11.86 3.37 3.67
C PRO A 62 -11.07 3.97 4.85
N GLY A 63 -11.42 5.20 5.22
CA GLY A 63 -10.73 5.93 6.29
C GLY A 63 -9.27 6.27 5.99
N GLN A 64 -8.85 6.24 4.72
CA GLN A 64 -7.54 6.73 4.26
C GLN A 64 -7.74 7.79 3.18
N GLY A 65 -6.76 8.68 3.01
CA GLY A 65 -6.77 9.70 1.97
C GLY A 65 -8.02 10.60 2.05
N GLU A 66 -8.81 10.60 0.99
CA GLU A 66 -10.03 11.41 0.85
C GLU A 66 -11.31 10.68 1.30
N SER A 67 -11.20 9.47 1.87
CA SER A 67 -12.38 8.73 2.35
C SER A 67 -13.07 9.49 3.48
N LEU A 68 -14.40 9.59 3.38
CA LEU A 68 -15.24 10.23 4.40
C LEU A 68 -15.63 9.27 5.54
N VAL A 69 -15.20 8.01 5.49
CA VAL A 69 -15.56 7.00 6.47
C VAL A 69 -14.74 7.21 7.75
N PRO A 70 -15.37 7.45 8.90
CA PRO A 70 -14.65 7.68 10.15
C PRO A 70 -13.83 6.44 10.55
N THR A 71 -12.54 6.65 10.85
CA THR A 71 -11.59 5.55 11.13
C THR A 71 -11.96 4.71 12.35
N GLU A 72 -12.63 5.29 13.33
CA GLU A 72 -13.14 4.62 14.52
C GLU A 72 -14.22 3.57 14.23
N LEU A 73 -14.87 3.66 13.07
CA LEU A 73 -15.91 2.72 12.65
C LEU A 73 -15.35 1.54 11.84
N LEU A 74 -14.05 1.58 11.49
CA LEU A 74 -13.45 0.60 10.60
C LEU A 74 -12.70 -0.50 11.36
N ALA A 75 -13.00 -1.76 11.07
CA ALA A 75 -12.13 -2.86 11.48
C ALA A 75 -10.99 -3.05 10.46
N SER A 76 -9.89 -3.68 10.89
CA SER A 76 -8.81 -4.06 9.95
C SER A 76 -9.30 -4.99 8.83
N SER A 77 -10.35 -5.79 9.09
CA SER A 77 -11.01 -6.62 8.09
C SER A 77 -11.76 -5.81 7.04
N ASP A 78 -12.30 -4.63 7.39
CA ASP A 78 -12.97 -3.78 6.40
C ASP A 78 -11.96 -3.24 5.38
N LEU A 79 -10.73 -2.90 5.81
CA LEU A 79 -9.64 -2.50 4.91
C LEU A 79 -9.23 -3.63 3.95
N ARG A 80 -9.09 -4.86 4.46
CA ARG A 80 -8.75 -6.04 3.64
C ARG A 80 -9.86 -6.37 2.65
N ALA A 81 -11.11 -6.34 3.09
CA ALA A 81 -12.27 -6.55 2.23
C ALA A 81 -12.36 -5.48 1.15
N ALA A 82 -12.10 -4.20 1.49
CA ALA A 82 -12.06 -3.12 0.51
C ALA A 82 -10.93 -3.29 -0.52
N ALA A 83 -9.74 -3.72 -0.10
CA ALA A 83 -8.65 -4.06 -1.02
C ALA A 83 -9.04 -5.22 -1.96
N ALA A 84 -9.72 -6.25 -1.45
CA ALA A 84 -10.23 -7.35 -2.25
C ALA A 84 -11.31 -6.89 -3.26
N SER A 85 -12.24 -6.04 -2.85
CA SER A 85 -13.23 -5.42 -3.73
C SER A 85 -12.60 -4.58 -4.84
N ALA A 86 -11.61 -3.75 -4.50
CA ALA A 86 -10.86 -2.98 -5.48
C ALA A 86 -10.15 -3.88 -6.50
N ALA A 87 -9.53 -4.98 -6.05
CA ALA A 87 -8.90 -5.94 -6.95
C ALA A 87 -9.91 -6.66 -7.85
N ALA A 88 -11.08 -7.05 -7.31
CA ALA A 88 -12.13 -7.71 -8.09
C ALA A 88 -12.64 -6.81 -9.23
N ARG A 89 -12.76 -5.50 -8.97
CA ARG A 89 -13.09 -4.50 -10.01
C ARG A 89 -12.05 -4.42 -11.13
N LEU A 90 -10.81 -4.80 -10.83
CA LEU A 90 -9.67 -4.88 -11.75
C LEU A 90 -9.47 -6.29 -12.34
N GLY A 91 -10.30 -7.26 -11.96
CA GLY A 91 -10.14 -8.67 -12.31
C GLY A 91 -9.14 -9.39 -11.41
N ARG A 92 -7.91 -9.54 -11.88
CA ARG A 92 -6.83 -10.24 -11.14
C ARG A 92 -5.50 -9.49 -11.31
N PRO A 93 -5.32 -8.33 -10.65
CA PRO A 93 -4.15 -7.48 -10.85
C PRO A 93 -2.88 -8.10 -10.23
N HIS A 94 -1.71 -7.63 -10.67
CA HIS A 94 -0.49 -7.74 -9.88
C HIS A 94 -0.62 -6.78 -8.69
N VAL A 95 -0.25 -7.21 -7.49
CA VAL A 95 -0.33 -6.37 -6.29
C VAL A 95 1.06 -5.92 -5.89
N ALA A 96 1.27 -4.62 -5.87
CA ALA A 96 2.44 -3.99 -5.29
C ALA A 96 2.05 -3.41 -3.92
N THR A 97 2.88 -3.60 -2.89
CA THR A 97 2.62 -3.07 -1.55
C THR A 97 3.82 -2.32 -1.01
N ILE A 98 3.58 -1.28 -0.22
CA ILE A 98 4.63 -0.56 0.52
C ILE A 98 4.37 -0.73 2.01
N ARG A 99 5.38 -1.17 2.77
CA ARG A 99 5.35 -1.23 4.24
C ARG A 99 4.11 -1.97 4.78
N GLY A 100 3.31 -1.31 5.62
CA GLY A 100 2.09 -1.86 6.21
C GLY A 100 0.97 -2.19 5.20
N GLY A 101 1.03 -1.65 3.98
CA GLY A 101 0.13 -2.04 2.89
C GLY A 101 0.20 -3.55 2.57
N ALA A 102 1.32 -4.20 2.92
CA ALA A 102 1.50 -5.64 2.78
C ALA A 102 0.49 -6.46 3.61
N LEU A 103 -0.01 -5.90 4.71
CA LEU A 103 -0.96 -6.58 5.61
C LEU A 103 -2.41 -6.57 5.07
N LEU A 104 -2.64 -5.87 3.97
CA LEU A 104 -3.98 -5.59 3.43
C LEU A 104 -4.37 -6.53 2.28
N ASP A 105 -3.41 -7.28 1.74
CA ASP A 105 -3.59 -8.02 0.48
C ASP A 105 -3.88 -9.52 0.64
N ALA A 106 -4.07 -9.99 1.88
CA ALA A 106 -4.31 -11.40 2.18
C ALA A 106 -5.56 -11.97 1.49
N GLU A 107 -6.62 -11.17 1.37
CA GLU A 107 -7.90 -11.56 0.76
C GLU A 107 -7.95 -11.23 -0.75
N VAL A 108 -6.90 -10.61 -1.30
CA VAL A 108 -6.86 -10.18 -2.70
C VAL A 108 -6.49 -11.35 -3.61
N ALA A 109 -7.32 -11.64 -4.60
CA ALA A 109 -6.96 -12.50 -5.72
C ALA A 109 -5.93 -11.78 -6.63
N ALA A 110 -4.65 -12.03 -6.39
CA ALA A 110 -3.55 -11.40 -7.12
C ALA A 110 -2.93 -12.31 -8.18
N ALA A 111 -2.52 -11.75 -9.32
CA ALA A 111 -1.68 -12.45 -10.31
C ALA A 111 -0.24 -12.68 -9.80
N GLY A 112 0.22 -11.82 -8.88
CA GLY A 112 1.50 -11.93 -8.21
C GLY A 112 1.64 -10.83 -7.16
N ARG A 113 2.58 -10.99 -6.23
CA ARG A 113 2.85 -10.03 -5.16
C ARG A 113 4.27 -9.49 -5.21
N TRP A 114 4.37 -8.17 -5.15
CA TRP A 114 5.60 -7.41 -5.04
C TRP A 114 5.52 -6.50 -3.81
N ARG A 115 6.60 -6.40 -3.02
CA ARG A 115 6.56 -5.76 -1.71
C ARG A 115 7.80 -4.89 -1.49
N LEU A 116 7.59 -3.59 -1.28
CA LEU A 116 8.62 -2.66 -0.84
C LEU A 116 8.66 -2.59 0.68
N SER A 117 9.76 -3.09 1.26
CA SER A 117 10.07 -3.03 2.69
C SER A 117 8.88 -3.46 3.57
N PRO A 118 8.27 -4.63 3.34
CA PRO A 118 7.04 -5.02 4.04
C PRO A 118 7.25 -5.05 5.56
N GLN A 119 6.24 -4.57 6.29
CA GLN A 119 6.24 -4.50 7.76
C GLN A 119 5.33 -5.60 8.31
N ARG A 120 5.79 -6.33 9.34
CA ARG A 120 4.94 -7.30 10.06
C ARG A 120 3.90 -6.57 10.91
N GLY A 121 2.77 -7.21 11.15
CA GLY A 121 1.70 -6.69 11.99
C GLY A 121 2.17 -6.25 13.38
N ALA A 122 2.96 -7.10 14.04
CA ALA A 122 3.53 -6.79 15.35
C ALA A 122 4.48 -5.56 15.36
N ASP A 123 5.18 -5.31 14.25
CA ASP A 123 6.05 -4.13 14.12
C ASP A 123 5.21 -2.87 13.91
N LEU A 124 4.15 -2.95 13.09
CA LEU A 124 3.18 -1.85 12.90
C LEU A 124 2.46 -1.52 14.21
N ALA A 125 1.88 -2.52 14.88
CA ALA A 125 1.12 -2.30 16.12
C ALA A 125 1.97 -1.66 17.22
N ARG A 126 3.25 -2.05 17.35
CA ARG A 126 4.19 -1.43 18.29
C ARG A 126 4.45 0.03 17.96
N GLU A 127 4.63 0.35 16.68
CA GLU A 127 4.81 1.72 16.20
C GLU A 127 3.57 2.58 16.47
N LEU A 128 2.38 2.08 16.13
CA LEU A 128 1.12 2.79 16.37
C LEU A 128 0.87 3.03 17.86
N ARG A 129 1.15 2.04 18.74
CA ARG A 129 1.07 2.21 20.20
C ARG A 129 2.03 3.28 20.71
N ARG A 130 3.26 3.31 20.19
CA ARG A 130 4.26 4.33 20.55
C ARG A 130 3.77 5.72 20.14
N LEU A 131 3.28 5.88 18.90
CA LEU A 131 2.75 7.15 18.40
C LEU A 131 1.55 7.62 19.22
N ARG A 132 0.63 6.70 19.55
CA ARG A 132 -0.53 7.01 20.41
C ARG A 132 -0.11 7.49 21.79
N ALA A 133 0.89 6.85 22.40
CA ALA A 133 1.41 7.24 23.72
C ALA A 133 2.17 8.58 23.71
N GLN A 134 2.71 9.00 22.56
CA GLN A 134 3.35 10.32 22.39
C GLN A 134 2.33 11.44 22.14
N GLY A 135 1.10 11.10 21.75
CA GLY A 135 -0.02 12.02 21.54
C GLY A 135 -0.97 12.08 22.73
N ASP A 136 -2.27 12.03 22.45
CA ASP A 136 -3.37 12.11 23.43
C ASP A 136 -3.73 10.76 24.09
N GLY A 137 -3.01 9.68 23.75
CA GLY A 137 -3.27 8.33 24.25
C GLY A 137 -4.44 7.61 23.57
N VAL A 138 -5.12 8.24 22.61
CA VAL A 138 -6.34 7.73 21.95
C VAL A 138 -6.19 7.67 20.43
N THR A 139 -5.58 8.69 19.83
CA THR A 139 -5.46 8.86 18.38
C THR A 139 -4.04 8.58 17.89
N VAL A 140 -3.94 8.14 16.63
CA VAL A 140 -2.68 8.13 15.88
C VAL A 140 -2.88 9.00 14.66
N ALA A 141 -2.26 10.17 14.70
CA ALA A 141 -2.33 11.17 13.64
C ALA A 141 -3.78 11.51 13.23
N GLY A 142 -4.58 11.87 14.23
CA GLY A 142 -5.99 12.22 14.02
C GLY A 142 -6.93 11.03 13.84
N ASN A 143 -6.43 9.80 13.71
CA ASN A 143 -7.26 8.60 13.58
C ASN A 143 -7.49 7.95 14.94
N ALA A 144 -8.74 7.87 15.38
CA ALA A 144 -9.09 7.19 16.61
C ALA A 144 -8.94 5.67 16.43
N MET A 145 -8.12 5.04 17.28
CA MET A 145 -7.85 3.60 17.19
C MET A 145 -8.10 2.88 18.51
N SER A 146 -9.07 1.97 18.47
CA SER A 146 -9.36 1.02 19.53
C SER A 146 -8.23 0.01 19.73
N ASN A 147 -8.15 -0.55 20.93
CA ASN A 147 -7.21 -1.64 21.22
C ASN A 147 -7.50 -2.91 20.39
N ALA A 148 -8.77 -3.14 20.03
CA ALA A 148 -9.16 -4.26 19.17
C ALA A 148 -8.59 -4.09 17.75
N GLN A 149 -8.64 -2.87 17.18
CA GLN A 149 -8.00 -2.59 15.88
C GLN A 149 -6.49 -2.82 15.95
N LEU A 150 -5.81 -2.34 17.00
CA LEU A 150 -4.37 -2.56 17.17
C LEU A 150 -4.01 -4.03 17.31
N ALA A 151 -4.78 -4.81 18.09
CA ALA A 151 -4.57 -6.25 18.23
C ALA A 151 -4.80 -6.99 16.90
N ALA A 152 -5.78 -6.55 16.10
CA ALA A 152 -6.03 -7.14 14.79
C ALA A 152 -4.89 -6.86 13.81
N PHE A 153 -4.27 -5.67 13.84
CA PHE A 153 -3.05 -5.40 13.08
C PHE A 153 -1.87 -6.22 13.59
N GLU A 154 -1.71 -6.36 14.91
CA GLU A 154 -0.63 -7.14 15.51
C GLU A 154 -0.66 -8.61 15.08
N ALA A 155 -1.86 -9.19 15.01
CA ALA A 155 -2.07 -10.56 14.57
C ALA A 155 -2.01 -10.75 13.04
N ALA A 156 -1.99 -9.66 12.27
CA ALA A 156 -1.91 -9.73 10.82
C ALA A 156 -0.47 -10.03 10.37
N ASP A 157 -0.37 -10.80 9.30
CA ASP A 157 0.88 -11.00 8.59
C ASP A 157 0.65 -10.94 7.08
N TRP A 158 1.73 -10.87 6.32
CA TRP A 158 1.70 -10.79 4.87
C TRP A 158 2.19 -12.09 4.24
N ALA A 159 1.54 -12.52 3.16
CA ALA A 159 1.94 -13.69 2.39
C ALA A 159 3.24 -13.44 1.60
N GLY A 160 3.92 -14.50 1.14
CA GLY A 160 5.12 -14.38 0.31
C GLY A 160 4.95 -13.55 -0.98
N GLY A 161 6.05 -13.35 -1.68
CA GLY A 161 6.13 -12.51 -2.89
C GLY A 161 7.53 -11.97 -3.07
N ARG A 162 7.75 -11.20 -4.14
CA ARG A 162 9.04 -10.54 -4.36
C ARG A 162 9.24 -9.43 -3.33
N ILE A 163 10.30 -9.52 -2.54
CA ILE A 163 10.65 -8.56 -1.49
C ILE A 163 11.76 -7.65 -2.00
N VAL A 164 11.47 -6.36 -2.10
CA VAL A 164 12.43 -5.31 -2.39
C VAL A 164 12.62 -4.46 -1.15
N ARG A 165 13.86 -4.12 -0.81
CA ARG A 165 14.17 -3.24 0.33
C ARG A 165 15.00 -2.05 -0.11
N LEU A 166 14.88 -0.97 0.66
CA LEU A 166 15.78 0.17 0.50
C LEU A 166 17.13 -0.11 1.16
N ASP A 167 18.17 0.57 0.71
CA ASP A 167 19.46 0.56 1.38
C ASP A 167 19.33 1.03 2.84
N GLY A 168 20.04 0.33 3.73
CA GLY A 168 19.94 0.55 5.18
C GLY A 168 18.84 -0.24 5.90
N ASP A 169 17.99 -0.98 5.19
CA ASP A 169 17.13 -2.01 5.79
C ASP A 169 17.88 -3.36 5.79
N PRO A 170 18.30 -3.90 6.96
CA PRO A 170 19.12 -5.10 7.04
C PRO A 170 18.33 -6.40 6.88
N ALA A 171 17.01 -6.36 6.76
CA ALA A 171 16.20 -7.55 6.64
C ALA A 171 16.41 -8.24 5.26
N PRO A 172 16.13 -9.55 5.15
CA PRO A 172 16.26 -10.27 3.88
C PRO A 172 15.40 -9.64 2.76
N ALA A 173 15.95 -9.63 1.54
CA ALA A 173 15.30 -9.14 0.34
C ALA A 173 15.77 -9.92 -0.88
N ASP A 174 14.91 -10.02 -1.89
CA ASP A 174 15.28 -10.50 -3.23
C ASP A 174 16.06 -9.45 -4.01
N ARG A 175 15.87 -8.16 -3.67
CA ARG A 175 16.60 -7.03 -4.23
C ARG A 175 16.71 -5.88 -3.23
N VAL A 176 17.86 -5.21 -3.24
CA VAL A 176 18.07 -3.94 -2.55
C VAL A 176 18.14 -2.81 -3.58
N ILE A 177 17.45 -1.71 -3.33
CA ILE A 177 17.44 -0.50 -4.17
C ILE A 177 17.90 0.67 -3.31
N ALA A 178 18.84 1.47 -3.82
CA ALA A 178 19.24 2.69 -3.14
C ALA A 178 18.12 3.74 -3.20
N GLY A 179 17.81 4.37 -2.07
CA GLY A 179 16.83 5.46 -2.04
C GLY A 179 16.36 5.82 -0.63
N PRO A 180 15.77 7.00 -0.47
CA PRO A 180 15.32 7.45 0.84
C PRO A 180 14.08 6.69 1.30
N ALA A 181 14.06 6.29 2.58
CA ALA A 181 12.86 5.82 3.26
C ALA A 181 11.88 6.97 3.51
N LEU A 182 11.15 7.41 2.46
CA LEU A 182 10.26 8.58 2.50
C LEU A 182 9.19 8.50 3.59
N TRP A 183 8.73 7.30 3.96
CA TRP A 183 7.80 7.07 5.06
C TRP A 183 8.32 7.50 6.45
N ARG A 184 9.65 7.66 6.61
CA ARG A 184 10.28 8.16 7.84
C ARG A 184 10.42 9.68 7.89
N ARG A 185 10.13 10.40 6.80
CA ARG A 185 10.24 11.87 6.75
C ARG A 185 9.07 12.52 7.49
N ALA A 186 9.25 13.76 7.93
CA ALA A 186 8.19 14.54 8.54
C ALA A 186 7.14 14.97 7.49
N GLU A 187 7.62 15.45 6.35
CA GLU A 187 6.78 15.96 5.26
C GLU A 187 6.64 14.96 4.11
N PRO A 188 5.53 15.00 3.35
CA PRO A 188 5.39 14.27 2.10
C PRO A 188 6.55 14.53 1.15
N GLY A 189 7.07 13.45 0.58
CA GLY A 189 8.24 13.49 -0.28
C GLY A 189 8.02 12.78 -1.60
N ASN A 190 8.88 13.08 -2.56
CA ASN A 190 8.99 12.37 -3.81
C ASN A 190 10.46 12.15 -4.16
N ASP A 191 10.76 11.10 -4.92
CA ASP A 191 12.12 10.79 -5.37
C ASP A 191 12.07 10.15 -6.77
N PRO A 192 12.39 10.92 -7.84
CA PRO A 192 12.31 10.41 -9.21
C PRO A 192 13.25 9.23 -9.48
N ALA A 193 14.44 9.19 -8.88
CA ALA A 193 15.40 8.11 -9.10
C ALA A 193 14.88 6.80 -8.49
N LEU A 194 14.32 6.88 -7.28
CA LEU A 194 13.66 5.75 -6.65
C LEU A 194 12.43 5.30 -7.46
N ILE A 195 11.61 6.22 -7.97
CA ILE A 195 10.47 5.89 -8.83
C ILE A 195 10.88 5.06 -10.04
N GLU A 196 11.91 5.50 -10.76
CA GLU A 196 12.38 4.79 -11.96
C GLU A 196 12.93 3.41 -11.59
N ALA A 197 13.74 3.30 -10.53
CA ALA A 197 14.29 2.04 -10.07
C ALA A 197 13.21 1.02 -9.65
N LEU A 198 12.18 1.46 -8.92
CA LEU A 198 11.05 0.61 -8.53
C LEU A 198 10.19 0.24 -9.75
N GLY A 199 9.96 1.19 -10.65
CA GLY A 199 9.22 0.98 -11.89
C GLY A 199 9.87 -0.08 -12.78
N ASP A 200 11.20 -0.03 -12.93
CA ASP A 200 11.97 -1.02 -13.68
C ASP A 200 11.92 -2.41 -13.04
N ASP A 201 12.03 -2.49 -11.70
CA ASP A 201 11.96 -3.77 -11.01
C ASP A 201 10.57 -4.42 -11.14
N ILE A 202 9.50 -3.65 -11.00
CA ILE A 202 8.12 -4.15 -11.15
C ILE A 202 7.86 -4.57 -12.59
N ALA A 203 8.30 -3.78 -13.58
CA ALA A 203 8.12 -4.12 -14.99
C ALA A 203 8.86 -5.41 -15.36
N HIS A 204 10.11 -5.55 -14.91
CA HIS A 204 10.88 -6.78 -15.09
C HIS A 204 10.20 -7.97 -14.40
N TRP A 205 9.78 -7.81 -13.15
CA TRP A 205 9.09 -8.84 -12.39
C TRP A 205 7.81 -9.33 -13.10
N ILE A 206 6.96 -8.43 -13.60
CA ILE A 206 5.75 -8.80 -14.35
C ILE A 206 6.09 -9.58 -15.61
N ALA A 207 7.10 -9.14 -16.38
CA ALA A 207 7.55 -9.84 -17.58
C ALA A 207 8.05 -11.26 -17.27
N THR A 208 8.71 -11.46 -16.12
CA THR A 208 9.19 -12.78 -15.70
C THR A 208 8.11 -13.69 -15.10
N CYS A 209 7.04 -13.13 -14.55
CA CYS A 209 5.91 -13.92 -14.01
C CYS A 209 4.89 -14.33 -15.07
N ALA A 210 4.89 -13.69 -16.24
CA ALA A 210 4.05 -14.04 -17.38
C ALA A 210 4.67 -15.09 -18.32
N ALA A 211 5.91 -15.51 -18.03
CA ALA A 211 6.65 -16.53 -18.78
C ALA A 211 6.47 -17.93 -18.19
#